data_AF-A0ABC9VPN6-F1
#
_entry.id   AF-A0ABC9VPN6-F1
#
_cell.length_a   1.000
_cell.length_b   1.000
_cell.length_c   1.000
_cell.angle_alpha   90.00
_cell.angle_beta   90.00
_cell.angle_gamma   90.00
#
_symmetry.space_group_name_H-M   'P 1'
#
loop_
_entity.id
_entity.type
_entity.pdbx_description
1 polymer ?
#
loop_
_entity_poly.entity_id
_entity_poly.type
_entity_poly.pdbx_seq_one_letter_code
_entity_poly.pdbx_strand_id
1 'polypeptide(L)' 'MRRGIDGLAAIVKDKFDLDPEKYLKYLLYKLPNESTLTDKEALSAYLPWTKQVQASCR' A
#
# COMPACT_ATOMS: atom_id res chain seq x y z
N MET A 1 -5.57 -1.58 21.73
CA MET A 1 -4.42 -0.91 21.11
C MET A 1 -4.47 -1.13 19.60
N ARG A 2 -5.00 -0.18 18.81
CA ARG A 2 -5.06 -0.27 17.32
C ARG A 2 -4.47 0.94 16.59
N ARG A 3 -3.93 1.92 17.33
CA ARG A 3 -3.46 3.22 16.80
C ARG A 3 -2.52 3.15 15.60
N GLY A 4 -1.69 2.12 15.47
CA GLY A 4 -0.76 1.98 14.34
C GLY A 4 -1.44 1.68 13.00
N ILE A 5 -2.49 0.86 13.02
CA ILE A 5 -3.19 0.41 11.81
C ILE A 5 -4.18 1.48 11.33
N ASP A 6 -4.85 2.14 12.27
CA ASP A 6 -5.74 3.27 11.99
C ASP A 6 -4.98 4.44 11.35
N GLY A 7 -3.71 4.66 11.72
CA GLY A 7 -2.87 5.70 11.14
C GLY A 7 -2.54 5.46 9.67
N LEU A 8 -2.16 4.24 9.29
CA LEU A 8 -1.88 3.91 7.89
C LEU A 8 -3.16 4.01 7.03
N ALA A 9 -4.28 3.50 7.54
CA ALA A 9 -5.56 3.59 6.84
C ALA A 9 -6.02 5.04 6.67
N ALA A 10 -5.85 5.89 7.69
CA ALA A 10 -6.15 7.32 7.61
C ALA A 10 -5.27 8.03 6.58
N ILE A 11 -3.97 7.74 6.53
CA ILE A 11 -3.06 8.35 5.54
C ILE A 11 -3.44 7.93 4.12
N VAL A 12 -3.70 6.64 3.89
CA VAL A 12 -4.06 6.12 2.57
C VAL A 12 -5.39 6.71 2.07
N LYS A 13 -6.36 6.87 2.97
CA LYS A 13 -7.67 7.44 2.66
C LYS A 13 -7.65 8.96 2.48
N ASP A 14 -7.02 9.70 3.40
CA ASP A 14 -7.02 11.17 3.43
C ASP A 14 -6.05 11.78 2.41
N LYS A 15 -4.86 11.18 2.23
CA LYS A 15 -3.82 11.74 1.34
C LYS A 15 -3.86 11.22 -0.09
N PHE A 16 -4.32 9.99 -0.28
CA PHE A 16 -4.24 9.33 -1.59
C PHE A 16 -5.60 8.94 -2.15
N ASP A 17 -6.70 9.16 -1.40
CA ASP A 17 -8.06 8.87 -1.85
C ASP A 17 -8.22 7.40 -2.28
N LEU A 18 -7.52 6.49 -1.58
CA LEU A 18 -7.56 5.05 -1.85
C LEU A 18 -8.35 4.32 -0.79
N ASP A 19 -9.02 3.25 -1.22
CA ASP A 19 -9.64 2.30 -0.30
C ASP A 19 -8.55 1.53 0.47
N PRO A 20 -8.44 1.69 1.79
CA PRO A 20 -7.38 1.04 2.57
C PRO A 20 -7.47 -0.49 2.51
N GLU A 21 -8.68 -1.04 2.41
CA GLU A 21 -8.87 -2.50 2.29
C GLU A 21 -8.43 -3.02 0.92
N LYS A 22 -8.76 -2.32 -0.18
CA LYS A 22 -8.28 -2.67 -1.53
C LYS A 22 -6.76 -2.53 -1.61
N TYR A 23 -6.20 -1.48 -1.02
CA TYR A 23 -4.77 -1.26 -1.00
C TYR A 23 -4.02 -2.37 -0.24
N LEU A 24 -4.51 -2.78 0.94
CA LEU A 24 -3.94 -3.92 1.67
C LEU A 24 -4.03 -5.23 0.88
N LYS A 25 -5.18 -5.50 0.23
CA LYS A 25 -5.34 -6.68 -0.65
C LYS A 25 -4.38 -6.62 -1.85
N TYR A 26 -4.21 -5.45 -2.46
CA TYR A 26 -3.30 -5.23 -3.56
C TYR A 26 -1.87 -5.54 -3.15
N LEU A 27 -1.43 -5.01 -2.00
CA LEU A 27 -0.12 -5.31 -1.43
C LEU A 27 0.06 -6.81 -1.22
N LEU A 28 -0.86 -7.47 -0.51
CA LEU A 28 -0.76 -8.91 -0.23
C LEU A 28 -0.72 -9.78 -1.50
N TYR A 29 -1.40 -9.36 -2.57
CA TYR A 29 -1.45 -10.12 -3.83
C TYR A 29 -0.25 -9.84 -4.74
N LYS A 30 0.25 -8.61 -4.75
CA LYS A 30 1.28 -8.14 -5.69
C LYS A 30 2.68 -8.13 -5.11
N LEU A 31 2.83 -8.03 -3.79
CA LEU A 31 4.13 -8.08 -3.16
C LEU A 31 4.67 -9.52 -3.27
N PRO A 32 5.87 -9.73 -3.82
CA PRO A 32 6.48 -11.03 -3.80
C PRO A 32 6.73 -11.44 -2.34
N ASN A 33 6.32 -12.65 -1.95
CA ASN A 33 6.49 -13.22 -0.60
C ASN A 33 7.95 -13.64 -0.33
N GLU A 34 8.89 -12.78 -0.70
CA GLU A 34 10.31 -13.00 -0.50
C GLU A 34 10.67 -12.76 0.97
N SER A 35 11.58 -13.57 1.49
CA SER A 35 12.09 -13.45 2.87
C SER A 35 12.78 -12.12 3.13
N THR A 36 13.24 -11.43 2.08
CA THR A 36 13.92 -10.13 2.17
C THR A 36 13.44 -9.19 1.06
N LEU A 37 12.83 -8.07 1.45
CA LEU A 37 12.49 -6.98 0.55
C LEU A 37 13.69 -6.03 0.41
N THR A 38 14.77 -6.53 -0.19
CA THR A 38 16.04 -5.79 -0.36
C THR A 38 15.99 -4.74 -1.47
N ASP A 39 15.15 -4.96 -2.47
CA ASP A 39 14.98 -4.05 -3.60
C ASP A 39 14.06 -2.87 -3.26
N LYS A 40 14.66 -1.81 -2.74
CA LYS A 40 13.97 -0.53 -2.45
C LYS A 40 13.29 0.05 -3.68
N GLU A 41 13.88 -0.13 -4.85
CA GLU A 41 13.34 0.40 -6.10
C GLU A 41 12.07 -0.36 -6.53
N ALA A 42 12.09 -1.70 -6.43
CA ALA A 42 10.91 -2.52 -6.65
C ALA A 42 9.80 -2.23 -5.63
N LEU A 43 10.17 -2.03 -4.35
CA LEU A 43 9.22 -1.65 -3.30
C LEU A 43 8.53 -0.30 -3.57
N SER A 44 9.25 0.64 -4.18
CA SER A 44 8.71 1.96 -4.50
C SER A 44 7.49 1.88 -5.43
N ALA A 45 7.43 0.87 -6.30
CA ALA A 45 6.29 0.65 -7.19
C ALA A 45 4.97 0.39 -6.45
N TYR A 46 5.02 -0.15 -5.22
CA TYR A 46 3.85 -0.53 -4.43
C TYR A 46 3.38 0.57 -3.46
N LEU A 47 4.06 1.71 -3.42
CA LEU A 47 3.70 2.83 -2.55
C LEU A 47 2.42 3.53 -3.02
N PRO A 48 1.62 4.11 -2.11
CA PRO A 48 0.27 4.59 -2.41
C PRO A 48 0.23 5.82 -3.34
N TRP A 49 1.36 6.51 -3.53
CA TRP A 49 1.49 7.63 -4.47
C TRP A 49 1.82 7.21 -5.91
N THR A 50 2.06 5.92 -6.18
CA THR A 50 2.35 5.49 -7.56
C THR A 50 1.07 5.43 -8.39
N LYS A 51 1.18 5.82 -9.67
CA LYS A 51 0.03 5.85 -10.59
C LYS A 51 -0.66 4.49 -10.74
N GLN A 52 0.11 3.40 -10.71
CA GLN A 52 -0.43 2.04 -10.83
C GLN A 52 -1.30 1.65 -9.63
N VAL A 53 -0.84 1.97 -8.42
CA VAL A 53 -1.60 1.71 -7.19
C VAL A 53 -2.85 2.60 -7.15
N GLN A 54 -2.72 3.88 -7.51
CA GLN A 54 -3.88 4.77 -7.56
C GLN A 54 -4.95 4.32 -8.55
N ALA A 55 -4.56 3.83 -9.73
CA ALA A 55 -5.52 3.31 -10.70
C ALA A 55 -6.20 2.00 -10.24
N SER A 56 -5.52 1.18 -9.43
CA SER A 56 -6.03 -0.13 -9.00
C SER A 56 -6.82 -0.09 -7.69
N CYS A 57 -6.57 0.91 -6.84
CA CYS A 57 -7.07 0.95 -5.46
C CYS A 57 -7.97 2.16 -5.14
N ARG A 58 -8.33 2.97 -6.16
CA ARG A 58 -9.41 3.97 -6.05
C ARG A 58 -10.80 3.33 -6.06
#